data_AF-A0A925VFU1-F1
#
_entry.id   AF-A0A925VFU1-F1
#
_cell.length_a   1.000
_cell.length_b   1.000
_cell.length_c   1.000
_cell.angle_alpha   90.00
_cell.angle_beta   90.00
_cell.angle_gamma   90.00
#
_symmetry.space_group_name_H-M   'P 1'
#
loop_
_entity.id
_entity.type
_entity.pdbx_description
1 polymer ?
#
loop_
_entity_poly.entity_id
_entity_poly.type
_entity_poly.pdbx_seq_one_letter_code
_entity_poly.pdbx_strand_id
1 'polypeptide(L)'
;MNSRAYHPLLTALHHPTPDVRYEACRSLADLRVPEAVDALRDLVLSDTSLTSWGAPLADAAERAAAELEGSAGGTTTQEEFSRISALLKQHYQEN
;
A
#
# COMPACT_ATOMS: atom_id res chain seq x y z
N MET A 1 7.68 -8.65 -10.54
CA MET A 1 8.68 -7.56 -10.63
C MET A 1 8.07 -6.40 -11.41
N ASN A 2 7.34 -5.49 -10.75
CA ASN A 2 6.83 -4.26 -11.36
C ASN A 2 7.90 -3.13 -11.27
N SER A 3 9.15 -3.43 -11.62
CA SER A 3 10.29 -2.55 -11.29
C SER A 3 10.40 -1.30 -12.17
N ARG A 4 9.82 -1.29 -13.38
CA ARG A 4 9.99 -0.18 -14.33
C ARG A 4 9.36 1.12 -13.85
N ALA A 5 8.25 1.06 -13.12
CA ALA A 5 7.53 2.24 -12.64
C ALA A 5 7.98 2.68 -11.24
N TYR A 6 8.63 1.81 -10.47
CA TYR A 6 9.01 2.09 -9.08
C TYR A 6 9.97 3.30 -8.96
N HIS A 7 11.09 3.29 -9.68
CA HIS A 7 12.08 4.37 -9.58
C HIS A 7 11.56 5.74 -10.05
N PRO A 8 10.84 5.85 -11.19
CA PRO A 8 10.20 7.11 -11.57
C PRO A 8 9.21 7.62 -10.52
N LEU A 9 8.42 6.73 -9.92
CA LEU A 9 7.45 7.12 -8.89
C LEU A 9 8.11 7.61 -7.60
N LEU A 10 9.19 6.97 -7.15
CA LEU A 10 9.98 7.49 -6.02
C LEU A 10 10.58 8.87 -6.32
N THR A 11 11.00 9.10 -7.56
CA THR A 11 11.48 10.43 -7.98
C THR A 11 10.35 11.45 -7.93
N ALA A 12 9.15 11.07 -8.35
CA ALA A 12 7.96 11.93 -8.36
C ALA A 12 7.48 12.31 -6.94
N LEU A 13 7.81 11.55 -5.89
CA LEU A 13 7.57 11.95 -4.49
C LEU A 13 8.33 13.22 -4.09
N HIS A 14 9.31 13.66 -4.88
CA HIS A 14 10.08 14.89 -4.62
C HIS A 14 9.69 16.03 -5.58
N HIS A 15 8.65 15.85 -6.39
CA HIS A 15 8.22 16.84 -7.36
C HIS A 15 7.73 18.12 -6.64
N PRO A 16 8.01 19.34 -7.14
CA PRO A 16 7.63 20.59 -6.47
C PRO A 16 6.11 20.75 -6.30
N THR A 17 5.32 20.26 -7.25
CA THR A 17 3.84 20.32 -7.20
C THR A 17 3.27 19.24 -6.27
N PRO A 18 2.49 19.62 -5.24
CA PRO A 18 1.86 18.66 -4.31
C PRO A 18 0.96 17.63 -4.99
N ASP A 19 0.23 18.02 -6.04
CA ASP A 19 -0.67 17.11 -6.77
C ASP A 19 0.10 15.96 -7.45
N VAL A 20 1.32 16.23 -7.92
CA VAL A 20 2.17 15.19 -8.52
C VAL A 20 2.66 14.20 -7.46
N ARG A 21 3.03 14.70 -6.27
CA ARG A 21 3.41 13.83 -5.15
C ARG A 21 2.22 12.99 -4.69
N TYR A 22 1.03 13.57 -4.66
CA TYR A 22 -0.21 12.86 -4.33
C TYR A 22 -0.47 11.69 -5.30
N GLU A 23 -0.39 11.93 -6.62
CA GLU A 23 -0.57 10.87 -7.61
C GLU A 23 0.56 9.83 -7.58
N ALA A 24 1.77 10.21 -7.20
CA ALA A 24 2.86 9.28 -6.97
C ALA A 24 2.57 8.34 -5.78
N CYS A 25 2.08 8.87 -4.66
CA CYS A 25 1.63 8.05 -3.51
C CYS A 25 0.56 7.04 -3.92
N ARG A 26 -0.47 7.50 -4.63
CA ARG A 26 -1.56 6.63 -5.13
C ARG A 26 -1.05 5.55 -6.06
N SER A 27 -0.23 5.91 -7.04
CA SER A 27 0.32 4.98 -8.01
C SER A 27 1.19 3.90 -7.36
N LEU A 28 1.97 4.25 -6.32
CA LEU A 28 2.77 3.28 -5.56
C LEU A 28 1.90 2.25 -4.84
N ALA A 29 0.78 2.68 -4.24
CA ALA A 29 -0.21 1.78 -3.63
C ALA A 29 -0.90 0.90 -4.67
N ASP A 30 -1.37 1.48 -5.79
CA ASP A 30 -2.05 0.76 -6.88
C ASP A 30 -1.16 -0.33 -7.50
N LEU A 31 0.13 -0.05 -7.64
CA LEU A 31 1.12 -1.01 -8.17
C LEU A 31 1.57 -2.05 -7.14
N ARG A 32 1.12 -1.93 -5.89
CA ARG A 32 1.43 -2.82 -4.76
C ARG A 32 2.93 -3.01 -4.58
N VAL A 33 3.67 -1.90 -4.47
CA VAL A 33 5.13 -1.92 -4.30
C VAL A 33 5.50 -1.78 -2.81
N PRO A 34 5.64 -2.88 -2.06
CA PRO A 34 5.89 -2.82 -0.61
C PRO A 34 7.21 -2.12 -0.26
N GLU A 35 8.18 -2.11 -1.17
CA GLU A 35 9.45 -1.41 -1.01
C GLU A 35 9.30 0.13 -0.96
N ALA A 36 8.09 0.67 -1.19
CA ALA A 36 7.81 2.10 -1.10
C ALA A 36 7.38 2.56 0.31
N VAL A 37 7.11 1.63 1.24
CA VAL A 37 6.54 1.96 2.57
C VAL A 37 7.40 2.96 3.33
N ASP A 38 8.72 2.76 3.39
CA ASP A 38 9.62 3.65 4.14
C ASP A 38 9.63 5.06 3.53
N ALA A 39 9.68 5.16 2.20
CA ALA A 39 9.65 6.45 1.51
C ALA A 39 8.32 7.20 1.74
N LEU A 40 7.19 6.49 1.82
CA LEU A 40 5.90 7.08 2.13
C LEU A 40 5.82 7.55 3.59
N ARG A 41 6.38 6.79 4.53
CA ARG A 41 6.46 7.20 5.95
C ARG A 41 7.33 8.44 6.15
N ASP A 42 8.47 8.52 5.46
CA ASP A 42 9.31 9.72 5.47
C ASP A 42 8.57 10.94 4.91
N LEU A 43 7.74 10.74 3.87
CA LEU A 43 6.93 11.80 3.30
C LEU A 43 5.86 12.32 4.28
N VAL A 44 5.22 11.42 5.05
CA VAL A 44 4.25 11.82 6.11
C VAL A 44 4.89 12.77 7.12
N LEU A 45 6.16 12.53 7.48
CA LEU A 45 6.86 13.34 8.50
C LEU A 45 7.41 14.66 7.94
N SER A 46 7.73 14.71 6.65
CA SER A 46 8.45 15.84 6.05
C SER A 46 7.56 16.80 5.27
N ASP A 47 6.39 16.37 4.78
CA ASP A 47 5.57 17.15 3.87
C ASP A 47 4.17 17.45 4.42
N THR A 48 3.94 18.72 4.75
CA THR A 48 2.67 19.26 5.26
C THR A 48 1.86 20.00 4.18
N SER A 49 2.21 19.83 2.90
CA SER A 49 1.56 20.54 1.80
C SER A 49 0.13 20.07 1.58
N LEU A 50 -0.67 20.98 1.03
CA LEU A 50 -2.02 20.69 0.54
C LEU A 50 -1.99 20.57 -0.99
N THR A 51 -2.76 19.62 -1.50
CA THR A 51 -3.10 19.52 -2.93
C THR A 51 -3.93 20.72 -3.39
N SER A 52 -4.07 20.92 -4.69
CA SER A 52 -4.83 22.03 -5.27
C SER A 52 -6.32 22.00 -4.90
N TRP A 53 -6.86 20.86 -4.47
CA TRP A 53 -8.22 20.68 -3.98
C TRP A 53 -8.32 20.58 -2.44
N GLY A 54 -7.23 20.88 -1.72
CA GLY A 54 -7.23 21.05 -0.27
C GLY A 54 -7.03 19.77 0.55
N ALA A 55 -6.77 18.62 -0.07
CA ALA A 55 -6.42 17.41 0.66
C ALA A 55 -4.97 17.47 1.18
N PRO A 56 -4.69 17.08 2.44
CA PRO A 56 -3.33 16.94 2.95
C PRO A 56 -2.56 15.84 2.24
N LEU A 57 -1.32 16.12 1.83
CA LEU A 57 -0.47 15.11 1.21
C LEU A 57 -0.10 14.00 2.20
N ALA A 58 0.13 14.35 3.47
CA ALA A 58 0.43 13.39 4.54
C ALA A 58 -0.64 12.30 4.64
N ASP A 59 -1.94 12.65 4.63
CA ASP A 59 -3.04 11.68 4.66
C ASP A 59 -3.00 10.72 3.46
N ALA A 60 -2.56 11.21 2.30
CA ALA A 60 -2.42 10.38 1.11
C ALA A 60 -1.26 9.39 1.21
N ALA A 61 -0.12 9.85 1.72
CA ALA A 61 1.05 9.04 1.96
C ALA A 61 0.81 7.99 3.06
N GLU A 62 0.16 8.37 4.16
CA GLU A 62 -0.18 7.48 5.27
C GLU A 62 -1.09 6.34 4.80
N ARG A 63 -2.16 6.67 4.07
CA ARG A 63 -3.08 5.66 3.52
C ARG A 63 -2.34 4.71 2.57
N ALA A 64 -1.52 5.24 1.67
CA ALA A 64 -0.74 4.42 0.75
C ALA A 64 0.20 3.46 1.49
N ALA A 65 0.88 3.94 2.53
CA ALA A 65 1.74 3.10 3.37
C ALA A 65 0.93 1.99 4.07
N ALA A 66 -0.20 2.34 4.69
CA ALA A 66 -1.08 1.39 5.36
C ALA A 66 -1.64 0.32 4.41
N GLU A 67 -1.98 0.69 3.16
CA GLU A 67 -2.46 -0.26 2.15
C GLU A 67 -1.37 -1.24 1.70
N LEU A 68 -0.13 -0.78 1.59
CA LEU A 68 1.01 -1.62 1.22
C LEU A 68 1.41 -2.58 2.35
N GLU A 69 1.37 -2.10 3.59
CA GLU A 69 1.58 -2.92 4.79
C GLU A 69 0.45 -3.94 4.97
N GLY A 70 -0.81 -3.53 4.78
CA GLY A 70 -1.97 -4.41 4.84
C GLY A 70 -2.00 -5.47 3.74
N SER A 71 -1.43 -5.18 2.56
CA SER A 71 -1.25 -6.17 1.49
C SER A 71 -0.30 -7.30 1.87
N ALA A 72 0.62 -7.08 2.82
CA ALA A 72 1.45 -8.14 3.37
C ALA A 72 0.70 -9.04 4.38
N GLY A 73 -0.45 -8.58 4.90
CA GLY A 73 -1.24 -9.25 5.94
C GLY A 73 -2.39 -10.15 5.44
N GLY A 74 -2.51 -10.37 4.12
CA GLY A 74 -3.56 -11.22 3.53
C GLY A 74 -3.52 -12.70 3.96
N THR A 75 -2.51 -13.12 4.72
CA THR A 75 -2.37 -14.49 5.19
C THR A 75 -3.41 -14.82 6.27
N THR A 76 -3.66 -14.01 7.30
CA THR A 76 -4.51 -14.45 8.44
C THR A 76 -5.91 -14.89 8.02
N THR A 77 -6.69 -14.07 7.31
CA THR A 77 -8.06 -14.43 6.94
C THR A 77 -8.12 -15.57 5.92
N GLN A 78 -7.18 -15.60 4.97
CA GLN A 78 -7.09 -16.67 3.97
C GLN A 78 -6.60 -18.00 4.58
N GLU A 79 -5.66 -17.93 5.53
CA GLU A 79 -5.15 -19.06 6.30
C GLU A 79 -6.22 -19.63 7.22
N GLU A 80 -6.95 -18.78 7.95
CA GLU A 80 -8.07 -19.17 8.80
C GLU A 80 -9.15 -19.88 7.99
N PHE A 81 -9.54 -19.32 6.85
CA PHE A 81 -10.50 -19.95 5.96
C PHE A 81 -10.00 -21.29 5.40
N SER A 82 -8.73 -21.34 4.98
CA SER A 82 -8.08 -22.56 4.52
C SER A 82 -8.10 -23.65 5.59
N ARG A 83 -7.79 -23.28 6.85
CA ARG A 83 -7.77 -24.18 8.01
C ARG A 83 -9.16 -24.75 8.31
N ILE A 84 -10.20 -23.90 8.32
CA ILE A 84 -11.59 -24.33 8.53
C ILE A 84 -12.04 -25.27 7.41
N SER A 85 -11.69 -24.97 6.15
CA SER A 85 -12.05 -25.82 5.01
C SER A 85 -11.41 -27.22 5.08
N ALA A 86 -10.18 -27.32 5.59
CA ALA A 86 -9.47 -28.58 5.76
C ALA A 86 -10.14 -29.46 6.83
N LEU A 87 -10.52 -28.86 7.97
CA LEU A 87 -11.23 -29.57 9.05
C LEU A 87 -12.58 -30.12 8.59
N LEU A 88 -13.34 -29.34 7.83
CA LEU A 88 -14.63 -29.78 7.28
C LEU A 88 -14.48 -30.94 6.29
N LYS A 89 -13.45 -30.91 5.45
CA LYS A 89 -13.17 -32.02 4.50
C LYS A 89 -12.77 -33.31 5.23
N GLN A 90 -11.96 -33.23 6.27
CA GLN A 90 -11.55 -34.40 7.05
C GLN A 90 -12.75 -35.10 7.69
N HIS A 91 -13.65 -34.32 8.32
CA HIS A 91 -14.86 -34.88 8.92
C HIS A 91 -15.83 -35.54 7.92
N TYR A 92 -15.81 -35.11 6.66
CA TYR A 92 -16.62 -35.71 5.59
C TYR A 92 -16.04 -37.02 5.01
N GLN A 93 -14.80 -37.37 5.33
CA GLN A 93 -14.14 -38.60 4.85
C GLN A 93 -14.16 -39.73 5.90
N GLU A 94 -14.50 -39.42 7.16
CA GLU A 94 -14.54 -40.37 8.28
C GLU A 94 -15.96 -40.91 8.59
N ASN A 95 -16.98 -40.48 7.84
CA ASN A 95 -18.36 -40.99 7.86
C ASN A 95 -18.71 -41.68 6.53
#